data_AF-A0A9P1G7L2-F1
#
_entry.id   AF-A0A9P1G7L2-F1
#
_cell.length_a   1.000
_cell.length_b   1.000
_cell.length_c   1.000
_cell.angle_alpha   90.00
_cell.angle_beta   90.00
_cell.angle_gamma   90.00
#
_symmetry.space_group_name_H-M   'P 1'
#
loop_
_entity.id
_entity.type
_entity.pdbx_description
1 polymer ?
#
loop_
_entity_poly.entity_id
_entity_poly.type
_entity_poly.pdbx_seq_one_letter_code
_entity_poly.pdbx_strand_id
1 'polypeptide(L)'
;MCGESEQGALLAVGMVTGSLFIVAFYSGCVVAALKIPSWSFQRKNDLVMCFRFLTSNFRLNRWWFGLLVMARGFGFGLIIVIATDTPAAQTSLATLILVVYGFLQAVMWPWKAQLINVADVLLSSLMLLLVGRTKMKEVVVASNHNGWNFSRIFTLMLLIAIAITIILMVAASLCVARSQPKECEELRER
;
A
#
# COMPACT_ATOMS: atom_id res chain seq x y z
N MET A 1 34.10 -11.29 -22.40
CA MET A 1 33.14 -11.10 -21.29
C MET A 1 33.75 -11.75 -20.06
N CYS A 2 34.43 -10.98 -19.20
CA CYS A 2 34.97 -11.50 -17.94
C CYS A 2 33.86 -11.48 -16.88
N GLY A 3 33.67 -12.58 -16.14
CA GLY A 3 32.91 -12.59 -14.87
C GLY A 3 31.46 -13.06 -14.92
N GLU A 4 30.96 -13.55 -16.06
CA GLU A 4 29.54 -13.93 -16.23
C GLU A 4 29.05 -14.98 -15.20
N SER A 5 29.91 -15.93 -14.84
CA SER A 5 29.61 -16.97 -13.84
C SER A 5 29.68 -16.45 -12.40
N GLU A 6 30.65 -15.60 -12.06
CA GLU A 6 30.83 -15.06 -10.71
C GLU A 6 29.76 -14.01 -10.38
N GLN A 7 29.40 -13.18 -11.36
CA GLN A 7 28.31 -12.20 -11.24
C GLN A 7 26.95 -12.88 -11.08
N GLY A 8 26.68 -13.94 -11.85
CA GLY A 8 25.47 -14.73 -11.72
C GLY A 8 25.34 -15.40 -10.34
N ALA A 9 26.45 -15.97 -9.83
CA ALA A 9 26.48 -16.58 -8.51
C ALA A 9 26.23 -15.58 -7.38
N LEU A 10 26.88 -14.40 -7.42
CA LEU A 10 26.66 -13.34 -6.43
C LEU A 10 25.22 -12.81 -6.46
N LEU A 11 24.64 -12.63 -7.65
CA LEU A 11 23.24 -12.22 -7.80
C LEU A 11 22.29 -13.28 -7.23
N ALA A 12 22.52 -14.56 -7.52
CA ALA A 12 21.72 -15.66 -7.01
C ALA A 12 21.77 -15.76 -5.48
N VAL A 13 22.96 -15.66 -4.89
CA VAL A 13 23.14 -15.65 -3.43
C VAL A 13 22.44 -14.44 -2.80
N GLY A 14 22.55 -13.26 -3.41
CA GLY A 14 21.86 -12.05 -2.96
C GLY A 14 20.34 -12.18 -3.01
N MET A 15 19.79 -12.71 -4.10
CA MET A 15 18.35 -12.96 -4.24
C MET A 15 17.85 -13.97 -3.20
N VAL A 16 18.53 -15.11 -3.06
CA VAL A 16 18.13 -16.15 -2.10
C VAL A 16 18.19 -15.63 -0.67
N THR A 17 19.31 -15.03 -0.27
CA THR A 17 19.50 -14.51 1.09
C THR A 17 18.51 -13.38 1.38
N GLY A 18 18.31 -12.47 0.43
CA GLY A 18 17.35 -11.37 0.54
C GLY A 18 15.91 -11.86 0.67
N SER A 19 15.49 -12.80 -0.19
CA SER A 19 14.15 -13.39 -0.11
C SER A 19 13.94 -14.14 1.20
N LEU A 20 14.91 -14.93 1.66
CA LEU A 20 14.84 -15.63 2.95
C LEU A 20 14.69 -14.65 4.11
N PHE A 21 15.49 -13.59 4.13
CA PHE A 21 15.42 -12.55 5.16
C PHE A 21 14.04 -11.88 5.18
N ILE A 22 13.51 -11.51 4.02
CA ILE A 22 12.21 -10.83 3.92
C ILE A 22 11.08 -11.77 4.34
N VAL A 23 11.08 -13.02 3.87
CA VAL A 23 10.05 -14.02 4.23
C VAL A 23 10.09 -14.30 5.74
N ALA A 24 11.27 -14.53 6.30
CA ALA A 24 11.44 -14.75 7.73
C ALA A 24 10.96 -13.53 8.54
N PHE A 25 11.40 -12.33 8.17
CA PHE A 25 10.98 -11.10 8.83
C PHE A 25 9.46 -10.89 8.76
N TYR A 26 8.87 -11.01 7.56
CA TYR A 26 7.43 -10.80 7.36
C TYR A 26 6.61 -11.85 8.11
N SER A 27 7.00 -13.12 8.08
CA SER A 27 6.36 -14.18 8.87
C SER A 27 6.43 -13.90 10.37
N GLY A 28 7.57 -13.39 10.86
CA GLY A 28 7.74 -12.95 12.25
C GLY A 28 6.77 -11.83 12.61
N CYS A 29 6.62 -10.83 11.73
CA CYS A 29 5.64 -9.75 11.90
C CYS A 29 4.20 -10.27 11.92
N VAL A 30 3.84 -11.23 11.06
CA VAL A 30 2.49 -11.84 11.03
C VAL A 30 2.22 -12.59 12.34
N VAL A 31 3.15 -13.45 12.77
CA VAL A 31 3.01 -14.20 14.03
C VAL A 31 2.93 -13.24 15.22
N ALA A 32 3.77 -12.20 15.25
CA ALA A 32 3.71 -11.17 16.27
C ALA A 32 2.35 -10.46 16.28
N ALA A 33 1.85 -10.01 15.11
CA ALA A 33 0.55 -9.35 15.01
C ALA A 33 -0.61 -10.21 15.56
N LEU A 34 -0.53 -11.54 15.40
CA LEU A 34 -1.51 -12.48 15.95
C LEU A 34 -1.34 -12.72 17.47
N LYS A 35 -0.10 -12.66 17.98
CA LYS A 35 0.22 -12.94 19.39
C LYS A 35 0.22 -11.69 20.29
N ILE A 36 0.31 -10.48 19.73
CA ILE A 36 0.32 -9.21 20.47
C ILE A 36 -0.83 -9.10 21.49
N PRO A 37 -2.10 -9.46 21.17
CA PRO A 37 -3.17 -9.43 22.17
C PRO A 37 -2.88 -10.32 23.38
N SER A 38 -2.40 -11.54 23.13
CA SER A 38 -2.05 -12.51 24.19
C SER A 38 -0.86 -12.04 25.04
N TRP A 39 0.18 -11.48 24.41
CA TRP A 39 1.35 -10.94 25.12
C TRP A 39 1.02 -9.72 25.98
N SER A 40 0.08 -8.89 25.53
CA SER A 40 -0.44 -7.76 26.31
C SER A 40 -1.12 -8.23 27.61
N PHE A 41 -1.98 -9.26 27.53
CA PHE A 41 -2.61 -9.84 28.73
C PHE A 41 -1.62 -10.52 29.68
N GLN A 42 -0.57 -11.15 29.15
CA GLN A 42 0.48 -11.82 29.94
C GLN A 42 1.52 -10.86 30.53
N ARG A 43 1.35 -9.52 30.38
CA ARG A 43 2.31 -8.49 30.81
C ARG A 43 3.74 -8.67 30.26
N LYS A 44 3.89 -9.26 29.07
CA LYS A 44 5.19 -9.42 28.39
C LYS A 44 5.57 -8.13 27.64
N ASN A 45 5.81 -7.07 28.40
CA ASN A 45 5.98 -5.72 27.86
C ASN A 45 7.17 -5.59 26.91
N ASP A 46 8.27 -6.31 27.16
CA ASP A 46 9.49 -6.23 26.33
C ASP A 46 9.22 -6.69 24.89
N LEU A 47 8.51 -7.82 24.72
CA LEU A 47 8.17 -8.33 23.39
C LEU A 47 7.20 -7.41 22.66
N VAL A 48 6.20 -6.85 23.36
CA VAL A 48 5.26 -5.88 22.78
C VAL A 48 6.01 -4.60 22.35
N MET A 49 7.03 -4.20 23.11
CA MET A 49 7.86 -3.03 22.80
C MET A 49 8.71 -3.25 21.54
N CYS A 50 9.26 -4.45 21.31
CA CYS A 50 9.98 -4.78 20.07
C CYS A 50 9.11 -4.61 18.82
N PHE A 51 7.82 -4.97 18.90
CA PHE A 51 6.86 -4.83 17.79
C PHE A 51 6.07 -3.52 17.82
N ARG A 52 6.53 -2.54 18.59
CA ARG A 52 5.87 -1.23 18.69
C ARG A 52 5.80 -0.52 17.34
N PHE A 53 6.75 -0.74 16.43
CA PHE A 53 6.70 -0.18 15.08
C PHE A 53 5.44 -0.61 14.30
N LEU A 54 4.90 -1.81 14.57
CA LEU A 54 3.74 -2.36 13.89
C LEU A 54 2.42 -1.82 14.45
N THR A 55 2.40 -1.36 15.71
CA THR A 55 1.17 -1.06 16.45
C THR A 55 1.07 0.38 16.94
N SER A 56 2.18 1.11 17.06
CA SER A 56 2.23 2.44 17.68
C SER A 56 1.32 3.45 16.98
N ASN A 57 1.33 3.43 15.64
CA ASN A 57 0.65 4.40 14.80
C ASN A 57 -0.81 4.02 14.49
N PHE A 58 -1.22 2.78 14.76
CA PHE A 58 -2.52 2.24 14.36
C PHE A 58 -3.47 2.07 15.56
N ARG A 59 -4.77 2.23 15.32
CA ARG A 59 -5.78 1.98 16.35
C ARG A 59 -5.71 0.52 16.81
N LEU A 60 -5.98 0.27 18.10
CA LEU A 60 -5.95 -1.08 18.67
C LEU A 60 -6.85 -2.03 17.86
N ASN A 61 -8.08 -1.67 17.53
CA ASN A 61 -8.96 -2.55 16.74
C ASN A 61 -8.46 -2.89 15.31
N ARG A 62 -7.42 -2.22 14.81
CA ARG A 62 -6.92 -2.33 13.43
C ARG A 62 -5.39 -2.44 13.37
N TRP A 63 -4.75 -3.01 14.39
CA TRP A 63 -3.27 -3.11 14.47
C TRP A 63 -2.65 -3.91 13.32
N TRP A 64 -3.37 -4.90 12.78
CA TRP A 64 -2.92 -5.74 11.67
C TRP A 64 -2.71 -4.96 10.37
N PHE A 65 -3.25 -3.74 10.27
CA PHE A 65 -3.06 -2.88 9.11
C PHE A 65 -1.59 -2.48 8.91
N GLY A 66 -0.77 -2.49 9.97
CA GLY A 66 0.68 -2.32 9.85
C GLY A 66 1.33 -3.35 8.91
N LEU A 67 0.81 -4.59 8.87
CA LEU A 67 1.28 -5.62 7.93
C LEU A 67 0.95 -5.28 6.48
N LEU A 68 -0.21 -4.64 6.23
CA LEU A 68 -0.58 -4.19 4.89
C LEU A 68 0.29 -3.03 4.43
N VAL A 69 0.61 -2.09 5.31
CA VAL A 69 1.54 -0.98 4.98
C VAL A 69 2.93 -1.51 4.64
N MET A 70 3.42 -2.50 5.38
CA MET A 70 4.69 -3.18 5.05
C MET A 70 4.61 -3.95 3.73
N ALA A 71 3.52 -4.70 3.51
CA ALA A 71 3.31 -5.44 2.26
C ALA A 71 3.25 -4.50 1.05
N ARG A 72 2.64 -3.31 1.19
CA ARG A 72 2.65 -2.26 0.16
C ARG A 72 4.06 -1.86 -0.20
N GLY A 73 4.88 -1.50 0.80
CA GLY A 73 6.27 -1.08 0.59
C GLY A 73 7.13 -2.18 -0.05
N PHE A 74 6.99 -3.41 0.43
CA PHE A 74 7.66 -4.57 -0.15
C PHE A 74 7.23 -4.81 -1.60
N GLY A 75 5.93 -4.77 -1.88
CA GLY A 75 5.39 -4.96 -3.22
C GLY A 75 5.93 -3.92 -4.21
N PHE A 76 6.06 -2.66 -3.81
CA PHE A 76 6.72 -1.64 -4.64
C PHE A 76 8.18 -1.96 -4.96
N GLY A 77 8.96 -2.39 -3.97
CA GLY A 77 10.33 -2.82 -4.19
C GLY A 77 10.41 -4.00 -5.15
N LEU A 78 9.53 -4.97 -4.98
CA LEU A 78 9.47 -6.19 -5.81
C LEU A 78 9.08 -5.88 -7.26
N ILE A 79 8.19 -4.92 -7.49
CA ILE A 79 7.83 -4.50 -8.85
C ILE A 79 9.04 -3.94 -9.61
N ILE A 80 9.90 -3.15 -8.96
CA ILE A 80 11.09 -2.57 -9.61
C ILE A 80 12.01 -3.67 -10.13
N VAL A 81 12.12 -4.78 -9.37
CA VAL A 81 12.97 -5.93 -9.71
C VAL A 81 12.32 -6.81 -10.78
N ILE A 82 11.01 -7.07 -10.70
CA ILE A 82 10.33 -7.98 -11.65
C ILE A 82 10.09 -7.31 -13.00
N ALA A 83 9.74 -6.03 -13.01
CA ALA A 83 9.31 -5.31 -14.21
C ALA A 83 10.37 -4.31 -14.71
N THR A 84 11.66 -4.59 -14.48
CA THR A 84 12.77 -3.68 -14.83
C THR A 84 12.75 -3.25 -16.30
N ASP A 85 12.46 -4.18 -17.21
CA ASP A 85 12.50 -3.91 -18.66
C ASP A 85 11.15 -3.42 -19.22
N THR A 86 10.10 -3.36 -18.40
CA THR A 86 8.74 -3.09 -18.86
C THR A 86 8.05 -2.01 -18.02
N PRO A 87 8.29 -0.71 -18.31
CA PRO A 87 7.68 0.41 -17.59
C PRO A 87 6.15 0.35 -17.53
N ALA A 88 5.51 -0.19 -18.58
CA ALA A 88 4.07 -0.39 -18.63
C ALA A 88 3.58 -1.41 -17.58
N ALA A 89 4.29 -2.52 -17.39
CA ALA A 89 3.95 -3.53 -16.38
C ALA A 89 4.25 -3.02 -14.97
N GLN A 90 5.38 -2.33 -14.78
CA GLN A 90 5.75 -1.69 -13.51
C GLN A 90 4.64 -0.74 -13.04
N THR A 91 4.19 0.17 -13.91
CA THR A 91 3.13 1.13 -13.58
C THR A 91 1.78 0.45 -13.35
N SER A 92 1.42 -0.59 -14.11
CA SER A 92 0.18 -1.33 -13.91
C SER A 92 0.14 -2.08 -12.57
N LEU A 93 1.22 -2.78 -12.21
CA LEU A 93 1.33 -3.49 -10.93
C LEU A 93 1.33 -2.52 -9.75
N ALA A 94 2.05 -1.40 -9.86
CA ALA A 94 2.06 -0.34 -8.86
C ALA A 94 0.65 0.25 -8.66
N THR A 95 -0.09 0.45 -9.74
CA THR A 95 -1.49 0.90 -9.69
C THR A 95 -2.36 -0.09 -8.93
N LEU A 96 -2.23 -1.39 -9.20
CA LEU A 96 -3.01 -2.42 -8.53
C LEU A 96 -2.78 -2.40 -7.02
N ILE A 97 -1.51 -2.31 -6.59
CA ILE A 97 -1.16 -2.20 -5.16
C ILE A 97 -1.78 -0.94 -4.54
N LEU A 98 -1.67 0.21 -5.21
CA LEU A 98 -2.23 1.48 -4.71
C LEU A 98 -3.75 1.47 -4.64
N VAL A 99 -4.44 0.86 -5.60
CA VAL A 99 -5.90 0.74 -5.61
C VAL A 99 -6.36 -0.13 -4.44
N VAL A 100 -5.77 -1.32 -4.28
CA VAL A 100 -6.14 -2.24 -3.18
C VAL A 100 -5.84 -1.59 -1.82
N TYR A 101 -4.66 -0.99 -1.66
CA TYR A 101 -4.28 -0.31 -0.43
C TYR A 101 -5.19 0.89 -0.15
N GLY A 102 -5.39 1.76 -1.14
CA GLY A 102 -6.22 2.97 -1.02
C GLY A 102 -7.66 2.64 -0.69
N PHE A 103 -8.23 1.59 -1.29
CA PHE A 103 -9.57 1.08 -0.96
C PHE A 103 -9.65 0.64 0.50
N LEU A 104 -8.74 -0.23 0.94
CA LEU A 104 -8.73 -0.73 2.31
C LEU A 104 -8.53 0.41 3.31
N GLN A 105 -7.64 1.36 3.01
CA GLN A 105 -7.39 2.52 3.86
C GLN A 105 -8.62 3.44 3.94
N ALA A 106 -9.31 3.70 2.82
CA ALA A 106 -10.50 4.55 2.76
C ALA A 106 -11.66 3.98 3.58
N VAL A 107 -11.80 2.65 3.62
CA VAL A 107 -12.82 1.97 4.43
C VAL A 107 -12.39 1.89 5.90
N MET A 108 -11.11 1.61 6.14
CA MET A 108 -10.64 1.19 7.46
C MET A 108 -9.99 2.28 8.30
N TRP A 109 -9.66 3.48 7.80
CA TRP A 109 -9.11 4.60 8.58
C TRP A 109 -8.20 4.17 9.76
N PRO A 110 -7.11 3.45 9.46
CA PRO A 110 -6.44 2.62 10.45
C PRO A 110 -5.55 3.44 11.40
N TRP A 111 -5.15 4.64 10.98
CA TRP A 111 -4.25 5.48 11.74
C TRP A 111 -4.95 6.09 12.97
N LYS A 112 -4.21 6.22 14.08
CA LYS A 112 -4.71 6.87 15.31
C LYS A 112 -5.02 8.35 15.06
N ALA A 113 -4.07 9.07 14.49
CA ALA A 113 -4.23 10.47 14.15
C ALA A 113 -5.05 10.62 12.86
N GLN A 114 -6.14 11.38 12.92
CA GLN A 114 -7.00 11.61 11.77
C GLN A 114 -6.30 12.37 10.64
N LEU A 115 -5.43 13.32 10.99
CA LEU A 115 -4.62 14.06 10.02
C LEU A 115 -3.76 13.12 9.15
N ILE A 116 -3.21 12.06 9.74
CA ILE A 116 -2.42 11.06 9.00
C ILE A 116 -3.30 10.28 8.02
N ASN A 117 -4.53 9.91 8.42
CA ASN A 117 -5.47 9.26 7.50
C ASN A 117 -5.77 10.15 6.28
N VAL A 118 -6.04 11.44 6.51
CA VAL A 118 -6.31 12.41 5.42
C VAL A 118 -5.07 12.58 4.54
N ALA A 119 -3.89 12.72 5.13
CA ALA A 119 -2.64 12.86 4.38
C ALA A 119 -2.34 11.63 3.51
N ASP A 120 -2.50 10.42 4.05
CA ASP A 120 -2.26 9.17 3.33
C ASP A 120 -3.32 8.94 2.23
N VAL A 121 -4.58 9.37 2.46
CA VAL A 121 -5.64 9.40 1.43
C VAL A 121 -5.28 10.37 0.30
N LEU A 122 -4.88 11.60 0.65
CA LEU A 122 -4.50 12.63 -0.32
C LEU A 122 -3.30 12.16 -1.15
N LEU A 123 -2.26 11.63 -0.51
CA LEU A 123 -1.07 11.13 -1.19
C LEU A 123 -1.41 9.97 -2.12
N SER A 124 -2.21 9.00 -1.65
CA SER A 124 -2.66 7.87 -2.48
C SER A 124 -3.51 8.33 -3.67
N SER A 125 -4.39 9.31 -3.47
CA SER A 125 -5.20 9.92 -4.53
C SER A 125 -4.33 10.60 -5.58
N LEU A 126 -3.35 11.40 -5.15
CA LEU A 126 -2.42 12.10 -6.06
C LEU A 126 -1.57 11.10 -6.87
N MET A 127 -1.06 10.04 -6.22
CA MET A 127 -0.34 8.98 -6.92
C MET A 127 -1.22 8.28 -7.96
N LEU A 128 -2.45 7.92 -7.61
CA LEU A 128 -3.39 7.30 -8.54
C LEU A 128 -3.77 8.24 -9.70
N LEU A 129 -3.91 9.54 -9.47
CA LEU A 129 -4.15 10.53 -10.52
C LEU A 129 -2.96 10.66 -11.47
N LEU A 130 -1.73 10.69 -10.94
CA LEU A 130 -0.51 10.74 -11.75
C LEU A 130 -0.41 9.52 -12.68
N VAL A 131 -0.66 8.32 -12.15
CA VAL A 131 -0.62 7.08 -12.94
C VAL A 131 -1.83 6.97 -13.88
N GLY A 132 -3.01 7.42 -13.47
CA GLY A 132 -4.18 7.48 -14.33
C GLY A 132 -3.95 8.36 -15.56
N ARG A 133 -3.21 9.47 -15.41
CA ARG A 133 -2.89 10.37 -16.51
C ARG A 133 -1.98 9.73 -17.56
N THR A 134 -0.99 8.92 -17.14
CA THR A 134 -0.11 8.21 -18.06
C THR A 134 -0.86 7.11 -18.80
N LYS A 135 -1.71 6.35 -18.10
CA LYS A 135 -2.54 5.28 -18.68
C LYS A 135 -3.61 5.80 -19.63
N MET A 136 -4.22 6.95 -19.35
CA MET A 136 -5.17 7.59 -20.26
C MET A 136 -4.53 7.94 -21.61
N LYS A 137 -3.30 8.47 -21.62
CA LYS A 137 -2.57 8.75 -22.86
C LYS A 137 -2.34 7.48 -23.68
N GLU A 138 -2.00 6.38 -23.02
CA GLU A 138 -1.79 5.07 -23.66
C GLU A 138 -3.07 4.59 -24.36
N VAL A 139 -4.23 4.69 -23.71
CA VAL A 139 -5.53 4.33 -24.29
C VAL A 139 -5.86 5.20 -25.51
N VAL A 140 -5.67 6.51 -25.41
CA VAL A 140 -5.97 7.45 -26.51
C VAL A 140 -5.11 7.16 -27.73
N VAL A 141 -3.80 6.94 -27.55
CA VAL A 141 -2.88 6.60 -28.65
C VAL A 141 -3.23 5.24 -29.24
N ALA A 142 -3.55 4.26 -28.40
CA ALA A 142 -3.90 2.92 -28.87
C ALA A 142 -5.19 2.93 -29.70
N SER A 143 -6.15 3.81 -29.41
CA SER A 143 -7.48 3.85 -30.07
C SER A 143 -7.45 3.92 -31.60
N ASN A 144 -6.35 4.35 -32.23
CA ASN A 144 -6.23 4.45 -33.70
C ASN A 144 -6.13 3.10 -34.43
N HIS A 145 -5.97 1.97 -33.73
CA HIS A 145 -6.04 0.63 -34.33
C HIS A 145 -7.37 -0.07 -33.97
N ASN A 146 -8.11 -0.58 -34.96
CA ASN A 146 -9.50 -1.08 -34.85
C ASN A 146 -9.73 -2.38 -34.02
N GLY A 147 -8.79 -2.83 -33.18
CA GLY A 147 -8.91 -4.06 -32.39
C GLY A 147 -9.14 -3.83 -30.89
N TRP A 148 -10.14 -4.50 -30.29
CA TRP A 148 -10.29 -4.63 -28.84
C TRP A 148 -9.25 -5.60 -28.28
N ASN A 149 -8.06 -5.09 -28.00
CA ASN A 149 -6.99 -5.88 -27.39
C ASN A 149 -7.20 -6.00 -25.87
N PHE A 150 -6.85 -7.16 -25.30
CA PHE A 150 -6.88 -7.42 -23.85
C PHE A 150 -6.25 -6.28 -23.03
N SER A 151 -5.14 -5.71 -23.51
CA SER A 151 -4.45 -4.57 -22.88
C SER A 151 -5.36 -3.34 -22.70
N ARG A 152 -6.22 -3.01 -23.68
CA ARG A 152 -7.13 -1.86 -23.59
C ARG A 152 -8.22 -2.10 -22.56
N ILE A 153 -8.82 -3.28 -22.56
CA ILE A 153 -9.86 -3.66 -21.60
C ILE A 153 -9.30 -3.61 -20.18
N PHE A 154 -8.12 -4.20 -19.98
CA PHE A 154 -7.42 -4.18 -18.69
C PHE A 154 -7.11 -2.76 -18.22
N THR A 155 -6.62 -1.89 -19.11
CA THR A 155 -6.31 -0.49 -18.77
C THR A 155 -7.56 0.32 -18.44
N LEU A 156 -8.67 0.12 -19.16
CA LEU A 156 -9.95 0.75 -18.83
C LEU A 156 -10.50 0.30 -17.48
N MET A 157 -10.43 -1.00 -17.17
CA MET A 157 -10.82 -1.55 -15.86
C MET A 157 -9.99 -0.93 -14.73
N LEU A 158 -8.68 -0.76 -14.93
CA LEU A 158 -7.81 -0.06 -13.97
C LEU A 158 -8.21 1.40 -13.78
N LEU A 159 -8.51 2.14 -14.86
CA LEU A 159 -8.94 3.54 -14.77
C LEU A 159 -10.27 3.69 -14.03
N ILE A 160 -11.22 2.78 -14.26
CA ILE A 160 -12.49 2.74 -13.51
C ILE A 160 -12.23 2.46 -12.03
N ALA A 161 -11.37 1.48 -11.72
CA ALA A 161 -11.00 1.15 -10.33
C ALA A 161 -10.33 2.33 -9.62
N ILE A 162 -9.43 3.06 -10.30
CA ILE A 162 -8.83 4.31 -9.81
C ILE A 162 -9.93 5.32 -9.46
N ALA A 163 -10.85 5.59 -10.40
CA ALA A 163 -11.93 6.56 -10.21
C ALA A 163 -12.81 6.20 -9.01
N ILE A 164 -13.24 4.93 -8.90
CA ILE A 164 -14.03 4.43 -7.77
C ILE A 164 -13.27 4.63 -6.45
N THR A 165 -11.98 4.27 -6.42
CA THR A 165 -11.17 4.39 -5.20
C THR A 165 -11.01 5.85 -4.77
N ILE A 166 -10.81 6.77 -5.72
CA ILE A 166 -10.75 8.21 -5.44
C ILE A 166 -12.08 8.73 -4.91
N ILE A 167 -13.21 8.33 -5.51
CA ILE A 167 -14.54 8.73 -5.05
C ILE A 167 -14.77 8.24 -3.61
N LEU A 168 -14.44 6.98 -3.31
CA LEU A 168 -14.56 6.42 -1.96
C LEU A 168 -13.67 7.15 -0.95
N MET A 169 -12.44 7.46 -1.33
CA MET A 169 -11.50 8.22 -0.52
C MET A 169 -12.04 9.61 -0.19
N VAL A 170 -12.52 10.35 -1.20
CA VAL A 170 -13.10 11.69 -1.01
C VAL A 170 -14.37 11.63 -0.17
N ALA A 171 -15.26 10.69 -0.45
CA ALA A 171 -16.49 10.50 0.32
C ALA A 171 -16.18 10.23 1.80
N ALA A 172 -15.22 9.34 2.07
CA ALA A 172 -14.80 9.03 3.43
C ALA A 172 -14.19 10.25 4.13
N SER A 173 -13.32 11.02 3.45
CA SER A 173 -12.74 12.25 4.00
C SER A 173 -13.79 13.31 4.30
N LEU A 174 -14.80 13.49 3.43
CA LEU A 174 -15.90 14.43 3.65
C LEU A 174 -16.80 13.99 4.81
N CYS A 175 -17.10 12.69 4.93
CA CYS A 175 -17.86 12.15 6.07
C CYS A 175 -17.14 12.41 7.39
N VAL A 176 -15.82 12.21 7.43
CA VAL A 176 -15.02 12.48 8.64
C VAL A 176 -14.95 13.98 8.93
N ALA A 177 -14.70 14.81 7.92
CA ALA A 177 -14.69 16.27 8.09
C ALA A 177 -16.01 16.80 8.66
N ARG A 178 -17.15 16.21 8.29
CA ARG A 178 -18.47 16.53 8.86
C ARG A 178 -18.66 16.06 10.30
N SER A 179 -17.95 15.03 10.74
CA SER A 179 -18.03 14.51 12.12
C SER A 179 -17.17 15.25 13.13
N GLN A 180 -16.10 15.92 12.69
CA GLN A 180 -15.14 16.64 13.54
C GLN A 180 -15.57 17.98 14.17
N PRO A 181 -16.54 18.78 13.65
CA PRO A 181 -16.81 20.10 14.21
C PRO A 181 -17.32 20.06 15.66
N LYS A 182 -17.87 18.93 16.12
CA LYS A 182 -18.44 18.82 17.48
C LYS A 182 -17.40 18.58 18.58
N GLU A 183 -16.29 17.88 18.30
CA GLU A 183 -15.24 17.58 19.30
C GLU A 183 -14.35 18.79 19.62
N CYS A 184 -14.11 19.67 18.64
CA CYS A 184 -13.29 20.88 18.85
C CYS A 184 -14.01 21.98 19.63
N GLU A 185 -15.35 22.02 19.61
CA GLU A 185 -16.12 22.94 20.48
C GLU A 185 -16.09 22.47 21.94
N GLU A 186 -16.27 21.18 22.22
CA GLU A 186 -16.22 20.65 23.60
C GLU A 186 -14.83 20.76 24.26
N LEU A 187 -13.74 20.70 23.49
CA LEU A 187 -12.37 20.92 24.00
C LEU A 187 -12.00 22.39 24.17
N ARG A 188 -12.78 23.31 23.57
CA ARG A 188 -12.61 24.76 23.76
C ARG A 188 -13.39 25.27 24.97
N GLU A 189 -14.44 24.56 25.39
CA GLU A 189 -15.26 24.89 26.56
C GLU A 189 -14.75 24.29 27.88
N ARG A 190 -13.70 23.47 27.84
CA ARG A 190 -12.99 22.96 29.04
C ARG A 190 -11.66 23.67 29.24
#